data_AF-A0A250IRZ3-F1
#
_entry.id   AF-A0A250IRZ3-F1
#
_cell.length_a   1.000
_cell.length_b   1.000
_cell.length_c   1.000
_cell.angle_alpha   90.00
_cell.angle_beta   90.00
_cell.angle_gamma   90.00
#
_symmetry.space_group_name_H-M   'P 1'
#
loop_
_entity.id
_entity.type
_entity.pdbx_description
1 polymer ?
#
loop_
_entity_poly.entity_id
_entity_poly.type
_entity_poly.pdbx_seq_one_letter_code
_entity_poly.pdbx_strand_id
1 'polypeptide(L)'
;MSRSMFDDLDASASARMDSADSRTLRLSAHPLTEAELGGLLRYQEAFLTHLEGAPEGAGALVDAHQKGLEASGLDVKVVELGTSLLRAYGGQRWTARTLRERLAALEKREDAASQEKADKARSELRRIEDLEPLARRYGQGSIDLLNGHEDRLVALHTRMQKALTRA
;
A
#
# COMPACT_ATOMS: atom_id res chain seq x y z
N MET A 1 -16.59 -31.16 -32.27
CA MET A 1 -16.42 -30.23 -31.13
C MET A 1 -16.26 -31.07 -29.88
N SER A 2 -15.02 -31.34 -29.46
CA SER A 2 -14.74 -32.11 -28.24
C SER A 2 -14.51 -31.13 -27.10
N ARG A 3 -15.45 -31.04 -26.16
CA ARG A 3 -15.22 -30.35 -24.87
C ARG A 3 -14.21 -31.19 -24.10
N SER A 4 -13.04 -30.60 -23.82
CA SER A 4 -11.99 -31.25 -23.03
C SER A 4 -12.48 -31.43 -21.60
N MET A 5 -12.34 -32.65 -21.08
CA MET A 5 -12.69 -33.06 -19.71
C MET A 5 -11.81 -32.39 -18.63
N PHE A 6 -10.87 -31.52 -19.04
CA PHE A 6 -9.90 -30.83 -18.18
C PHE A 6 -10.26 -29.37 -17.89
N ASP A 7 -11.21 -28.75 -18.60
CA ASP A 7 -11.58 -27.34 -18.36
C ASP A 7 -12.41 -27.15 -17.08
N ASP A 8 -13.10 -28.19 -16.60
CA ASP A 8 -13.95 -28.11 -15.39
C ASP A 8 -13.20 -28.37 -14.08
N LEU A 9 -11.95 -28.85 -14.13
CA LEU A 9 -11.19 -29.25 -12.94
C LEU A 9 -10.36 -28.12 -12.31
N ASP A 10 -10.05 -27.05 -13.05
CA ASP A 10 -9.06 -26.07 -12.58
C ASP A 10 -9.66 -24.79 -11.95
N ALA A 11 -10.82 -24.34 -12.41
CA ALA A 11 -11.43 -23.11 -11.88
C ALA A 11 -11.95 -23.27 -10.44
N SER A 12 -12.52 -24.44 -10.12
CA SER A 12 -13.09 -24.69 -8.79
C SER A 12 -12.05 -25.08 -7.73
N ALA A 13 -10.94 -25.71 -8.15
CA ALA A 13 -9.81 -26.04 -7.27
C ALA A 13 -8.97 -24.80 -6.95
N SER A 14 -8.67 -23.96 -7.96
CA SER A 14 -7.98 -22.68 -7.78
C SER A 14 -8.76 -21.74 -6.85
N ALA A 15 -10.08 -21.58 -7.05
CA ALA A 15 -10.92 -20.76 -6.18
C ALA A 15 -11.00 -21.29 -4.73
N ARG A 16 -10.99 -22.61 -4.53
CA ARG A 16 -10.97 -23.22 -3.18
C ARG A 16 -9.61 -23.04 -2.49
N MET A 17 -8.50 -23.17 -3.22
CA MET A 17 -7.16 -22.89 -2.69
C MET A 17 -7.01 -21.41 -2.31
N ASP A 18 -7.42 -20.48 -3.17
CA ASP A 18 -7.47 -19.05 -2.86
C ASP A 18 -8.32 -18.75 -1.61
N SER A 19 -9.44 -19.47 -1.43
CA SER A 19 -10.30 -19.29 -0.25
C SER A 19 -9.68 -19.81 1.05
N ALA A 20 -8.93 -20.92 0.98
CA ALA A 20 -8.24 -21.52 2.12
C ALA A 20 -7.01 -20.70 2.54
N ASP A 21 -6.25 -20.19 1.56
CA ASP A 21 -5.15 -19.25 1.78
C ASP A 21 -5.67 -17.93 2.33
N SER A 22 -6.76 -17.39 1.78
CA SER A 22 -7.40 -16.17 2.29
C SER A 22 -7.89 -16.33 3.74
N ARG A 23 -8.40 -17.51 4.12
CA ARG A 23 -8.83 -17.79 5.49
C ARG A 23 -7.64 -17.89 6.44
N THR A 24 -6.55 -18.53 6.01
CA THR A 24 -5.30 -18.66 6.79
C THR A 24 -4.61 -17.31 6.97
N LEU A 25 -4.61 -16.46 5.93
CA LEU A 25 -4.10 -15.09 5.98
C LEU A 25 -4.91 -14.22 6.94
N ARG A 26 -6.25 -14.34 6.93
CA ARG A 26 -7.12 -13.63 7.88
C ARG A 26 -6.89 -14.03 9.34
N LEU A 27 -6.66 -15.32 9.61
CA LEU A 27 -6.39 -15.81 10.97
C LEU A 27 -5.03 -15.35 11.51
N SER A 28 -4.14 -14.89 10.63
CA SER A 28 -2.80 -14.39 10.98
C SER A 28 -2.73 -12.86 10.98
N ALA A 29 -3.78 -12.17 10.53
CA ALA A 29 -3.79 -10.73 10.39
C ALA A 29 -4.05 -10.06 11.74
N HIS A 30 -3.08 -9.28 12.22
CA HIS A 30 -3.25 -8.37 13.35
C HIS A 30 -4.14 -7.19 12.90
N PRO A 31 -5.39 -7.06 13.38
CA PRO A 31 -6.27 -5.97 12.97
C PRO A 31 -5.71 -4.64 13.45
N LEU A 32 -5.60 -3.65 12.56
CA LEU A 32 -5.09 -2.33 12.92
C LEU A 32 -6.12 -1.56 13.72
N THR A 33 -5.75 -1.09 14.92
CA THR A 33 -6.58 -0.20 15.74
C THR A 33 -6.28 1.28 15.46
N GLU A 34 -7.18 2.18 15.85
CA GLU A 34 -6.97 3.64 15.76
C GLU A 34 -5.73 4.09 16.55
N ALA A 35 -5.52 3.51 17.74
CA ALA A 35 -4.38 3.85 18.60
C ALA A 35 -3.06 3.45 17.95
N GLU A 36 -3.02 2.28 17.31
CA GLU A 36 -1.86 1.81 16.56
C GLU A 36 -1.63 2.64 15.31
N LEU A 37 -2.68 3.01 14.55
CA LEU A 37 -2.53 3.93 13.43
C LEU A 37 -1.95 5.28 13.91
N GLY A 38 -2.47 5.83 15.00
CA GLY A 38 -1.94 7.05 15.60
C GLY A 38 -0.46 6.93 15.99
N GLY A 39 -0.05 5.80 16.56
CA GLY A 39 1.35 5.50 16.87
C GLY A 39 2.24 5.35 15.64
N LEU A 40 1.75 4.69 14.59
CA LEU A 40 2.46 4.52 13.32
C LEU A 40 2.63 5.85 12.57
N LEU A 41 1.65 6.74 12.63
CA LEU A 41 1.75 8.09 12.08
C LEU A 41 2.85 8.89 12.81
N ARG A 42 2.87 8.86 14.14
CA ARG A 42 3.95 9.48 14.94
C ARG A 42 5.31 8.86 14.63
N TYR A 43 5.39 7.54 14.46
CA TYR A 43 6.60 6.85 14.03
C TYR A 43 7.13 7.44 12.72
N GLN A 44 6.31 7.49 11.67
CA GLN A 44 6.73 7.97 10.35
C GLN A 44 7.15 9.44 10.38
N GLU A 45 6.44 10.28 11.13
CA GLU A 45 6.75 11.70 11.28
C GLU A 45 8.06 11.95 12.02
N ALA A 46 8.29 11.25 13.14
CA ALA A 46 9.53 11.35 13.89
C ALA A 46 10.72 10.79 13.10
N PHE A 47 10.53 9.66 12.42
CA PHE A 47 11.54 9.08 11.52
C PHE A 47 11.95 10.08 10.44
N LEU A 48 10.96 10.64 9.72
CA LEU A 48 11.21 11.64 8.67
C LEU A 48 11.91 12.88 9.21
N THR A 49 11.48 13.39 10.36
CA THR A 49 12.07 14.59 10.98
C THR A 49 13.57 14.41 11.24
N HIS A 50 13.97 13.23 11.72
CA HIS A 50 15.37 12.94 11.99
C HIS A 50 16.15 12.67 10.71
N LEU A 51 15.59 11.91 9.77
CA LEU A 51 16.27 11.57 8.53
C LEU A 51 16.45 12.79 7.59
N GLU A 52 15.44 13.66 7.50
CA GLU A 52 15.49 14.87 6.66
C GLU A 52 16.45 15.95 7.24
N GLY A 53 16.78 15.88 8.52
CA GLY A 53 17.69 16.82 9.20
C GLY A 53 19.12 16.32 9.41
N ALA A 54 19.41 15.06 9.10
CA ALA A 54 20.71 14.45 9.35
C ALA A 54 21.64 14.46 8.11
N PRO A 55 22.97 14.50 8.30
CA PRO A 55 23.91 14.24 7.21
C PRO A 55 23.76 12.81 6.67
N GLU A 56 23.96 12.63 5.36
CA GLU A 56 23.81 11.34 4.67
C GLU A 56 24.68 10.25 5.30
N GLY A 57 24.14 9.02 5.42
CA GLY A 57 24.87 7.86 5.91
C GLY A 57 24.05 6.90 6.77
N ALA A 58 24.53 5.66 6.90
CA ALA A 58 23.83 4.56 7.57
C ALA A 58 23.48 4.82 9.05
N GLY A 59 24.27 5.64 9.76
CA GLY A 59 23.98 6.04 11.15
C GLY A 59 22.67 6.83 11.29
N ALA A 60 22.36 7.68 10.29
CA ALA A 60 21.15 8.50 10.29
C ALA A 60 19.86 7.65 10.23
N LEU A 61 19.89 6.52 9.53
CA LEU A 61 18.75 5.61 9.44
C LEU A 61 18.48 4.88 10.76
N VAL A 62 19.53 4.46 11.46
CA VAL A 62 19.41 3.81 12.77
C VAL A 62 18.85 4.79 13.80
N ASP A 63 19.39 6.01 13.83
CA ASP A 63 18.91 7.05 14.75
C ASP A 63 17.45 7.45 14.44
N ALA A 64 17.11 7.62 13.17
CA ALA A 64 15.74 7.90 12.75
C ALA A 64 14.77 6.77 13.11
N HIS A 65 15.19 5.51 12.97
CA HIS A 65 14.39 4.36 13.38
C HIS A 65 14.14 4.36 14.89
N GLN A 66 15.19 4.54 15.69
CA GLN A 66 15.10 4.59 17.15
C GLN A 66 14.17 5.74 17.61
N LYS A 67 14.30 6.92 17.00
CA LYS A 67 13.44 8.08 17.31
C LYS A 67 11.99 7.87 16.88
N GLY A 68 11.78 7.19 15.76
CA GLY A 68 10.46 6.72 15.35
C GLY A 68 9.83 5.80 16.39
N LEU A 69 10.56 4.79 16.87
CA LEU A 69 10.08 3.85 17.89
C LEU A 69 9.69 4.58 19.18
N GLU A 70 10.56 5.45 19.69
CA GLU A 70 10.31 6.27 20.88
C GLU A 70 9.03 7.11 20.75
N ALA A 71 8.84 7.79 19.61
CA ALA A 71 7.66 8.64 19.38
C ALA A 71 6.36 7.85 19.19
N SER A 72 6.47 6.62 18.68
CA SER A 72 5.30 5.77 18.42
C SER A 72 4.60 5.35 19.71
N GLY A 73 5.38 5.03 20.75
CA GLY A 73 4.90 4.37 21.96
C GLY A 73 4.39 2.94 21.71
N LEU A 74 4.74 2.34 20.58
CA LEU A 74 4.30 1.00 20.16
C LEU A 74 5.41 -0.03 20.39
N ASP A 75 5.01 -1.29 20.53
CA ASP A 75 5.95 -2.40 20.45
C ASP A 75 6.57 -2.51 19.04
N VAL A 76 7.83 -2.92 18.96
CA VAL A 76 8.58 -3.04 17.70
C VAL A 76 7.83 -3.90 16.69
N LYS A 77 7.23 -5.01 17.12
CA LYS A 77 6.50 -5.91 16.23
C LYS A 77 5.26 -5.23 15.63
N VAL A 78 4.58 -4.39 16.40
CA VAL A 78 3.42 -3.60 15.91
C VAL A 78 3.89 -2.58 14.87
N VAL A 79 5.03 -1.94 15.10
CA VAL A 79 5.63 -0.99 14.14
C VAL A 79 6.02 -1.69 12.84
N GLU A 80 6.68 -2.84 12.90
CA GLU A 80 7.09 -3.59 11.70
C GLU A 80 5.89 -4.05 10.86
N LEU A 81 4.88 -4.66 11.49
CA LEU A 81 3.67 -5.11 10.81
C LEU A 81 2.87 -3.94 10.26
N GLY A 82 2.70 -2.88 11.07
CA GLY A 82 1.97 -1.68 10.69
C GLY A 82 2.63 -0.92 9.55
N THR A 83 3.95 -0.71 9.60
CA THR A 83 4.68 -0.02 8.52
C THR A 83 4.64 -0.79 7.20
N SER A 84 4.61 -2.14 7.24
CA SER A 84 4.41 -2.98 6.07
C SER A 84 3.03 -2.73 5.43
N LEU A 85 1.96 -2.71 6.24
CA LEU A 85 0.62 -2.36 5.79
C LEU A 85 0.56 -0.93 5.23
N LEU A 86 1.09 0.06 5.96
CA LEU A 86 1.09 1.46 5.51
C LEU A 86 1.84 1.63 4.18
N ARG A 87 2.94 0.90 3.97
CA ARG A 87 3.69 0.93 2.71
C ARG A 87 2.88 0.33 1.56
N ALA A 88 2.25 -0.82 1.78
CA ALA A 88 1.41 -1.48 0.78
C ALA A 88 0.23 -0.59 0.36
N TYR A 89 -0.51 -0.10 1.35
CA TYR A 89 -1.65 0.81 1.13
C TYR A 89 -1.20 2.13 0.49
N GLY A 90 -0.24 2.82 1.10
CA GLY A 90 0.24 4.12 0.62
C GLY A 90 0.82 4.06 -0.78
N GLY A 91 1.56 3.01 -1.11
CA GLY A 91 2.10 2.78 -2.47
C GLY A 91 0.99 2.60 -3.50
N GLN A 92 0.00 1.75 -3.21
CA GLN A 92 -1.14 1.53 -4.10
C GLN A 92 -1.95 2.81 -4.31
N ARG A 93 -2.24 3.57 -3.25
CA ARG A 93 -2.96 4.85 -3.34
C ARG A 93 -2.16 5.94 -4.07
N TRP A 94 -0.86 6.00 -3.84
CA TRP A 94 0.03 6.89 -4.59
C TRP A 94 0.03 6.56 -6.09
N THR A 95 0.17 5.29 -6.46
CA THR A 95 0.09 4.85 -7.87
C THR A 95 -1.26 5.19 -8.50
N ALA A 96 -2.37 5.01 -7.78
CA ALA A 96 -3.70 5.40 -8.27
C ALA A 96 -3.75 6.90 -8.62
N ARG A 97 -3.22 7.77 -7.75
CA ARG A 97 -3.17 9.22 -8.01
C ARG A 97 -2.34 9.56 -9.23
N THR A 98 -1.15 9.00 -9.35
CA THR A 98 -0.28 9.21 -10.52
C THR A 98 -0.93 8.73 -11.82
N LEU A 99 -1.65 7.60 -11.79
CA LEU A 99 -2.39 7.10 -12.95
C LEU A 99 -3.54 8.03 -13.33
N ARG A 100 -4.30 8.57 -12.37
CA ARG A 100 -5.36 9.56 -12.64
C ARG A 100 -4.81 10.85 -13.26
N GLU A 101 -3.71 11.37 -12.75
CA GLU A 101 -3.04 12.54 -13.32
C GLU A 101 -2.57 12.27 -14.76
N ARG A 102 -1.95 11.10 -15.00
CA ARG A 102 -1.52 10.69 -16.33
C ARG A 102 -2.71 10.52 -17.28
N LEU A 103 -3.81 9.94 -16.80
CA LEU A 103 -5.02 9.77 -17.59
C LEU A 103 -5.58 11.13 -18.01
N ALA A 104 -5.70 12.07 -17.07
CA ALA A 104 -6.16 13.44 -17.35
C ALA A 104 -5.25 14.17 -18.36
N ALA A 105 -3.95 13.89 -18.37
CA ALA A 105 -3.02 14.44 -19.37
C ALA A 105 -3.16 13.79 -20.76
N LEU A 106 -3.47 12.49 -20.82
CA LEU A 106 -3.68 11.75 -22.06
C LEU A 106 -5.00 12.12 -22.72
N GLU A 107 -6.07 12.29 -21.94
CA GLU A 107 -7.41 12.63 -22.42
C GLU A 107 -7.52 14.05 -23.00
N LYS A 108 -6.53 14.92 -22.72
CA LYS A 108 -6.41 16.25 -23.36
C LYS A 108 -5.83 16.19 -24.78
N ARG A 109 -5.41 15.02 -25.24
CA ARG A 109 -4.79 14.83 -26.56
C ARG A 109 -5.77 14.06 -27.45
N GLU A 110 -6.02 14.58 -28.64
CA GLU A 110 -6.99 14.01 -29.58
C GLU A 110 -6.37 13.01 -30.58
N ASP A 111 -5.16 12.50 -30.28
CA ASP A 111 -4.47 11.54 -31.15
C ASP A 111 -4.75 10.07 -30.74
N ALA A 112 -4.83 9.18 -31.74
CA ALA A 112 -5.17 7.77 -31.54
C ALA A 112 -4.19 7.03 -30.62
N ALA A 113 -2.90 7.40 -30.64
CA ALA A 113 -1.90 6.79 -29.78
C ALA A 113 -2.07 7.19 -28.31
N SER A 114 -2.51 8.42 -28.03
CA SER A 114 -2.88 8.88 -26.70
C SER A 114 -4.16 8.21 -26.20
N GLN A 115 -5.15 7.98 -27.06
CA GLN A 115 -6.37 7.26 -26.71
C GLN A 115 -6.07 5.80 -26.29
N GLU A 116 -5.24 5.07 -27.04
CA GLU A 116 -4.85 3.70 -26.68
C GLU A 116 -4.13 3.66 -25.31
N LYS A 117 -3.28 4.65 -25.03
CA LYS A 117 -2.62 4.79 -23.73
C LYS A 117 -3.60 5.11 -22.61
N ALA A 118 -4.62 5.93 -22.88
CA ALA A 118 -5.67 6.26 -21.93
C ALA A 118 -6.49 5.02 -21.57
N ASP A 119 -6.85 4.19 -22.56
CA ASP A 119 -7.59 2.94 -22.33
C ASP A 119 -6.82 1.96 -21.43
N LYS A 120 -5.52 1.79 -21.71
CA LYS A 120 -4.61 0.98 -20.87
C LYS A 120 -4.51 1.55 -19.45
N ALA A 121 -4.35 2.87 -19.32
CA ALA A 121 -4.29 3.53 -18.02
C ALA A 121 -5.60 3.38 -17.22
N ARG A 122 -6.78 3.43 -17.85
CA ARG A 122 -8.07 3.17 -17.17
C ARG A 122 -8.18 1.73 -16.69
N SER A 123 -7.75 0.77 -17.50
CA SER A 123 -7.75 -0.64 -17.09
C SER A 123 -6.86 -0.88 -15.89
N GLU A 124 -5.65 -0.31 -15.91
CA GLU A 124 -4.71 -0.43 -14.80
C GLU A 124 -5.19 0.32 -13.55
N LEU A 125 -5.77 1.51 -13.72
CA LEU A 125 -6.33 2.28 -12.61
C LEU A 125 -7.41 1.48 -11.89
N ARG A 126 -8.35 0.85 -12.62
CA ARG A 126 -9.38 -0.02 -12.01
C ARG A 126 -8.77 -1.16 -11.19
N ARG A 127 -7.70 -1.78 -11.68
CA ARG A 127 -6.97 -2.84 -10.98
C ARG A 127 -6.29 -2.35 -9.71
N ILE A 128 -5.70 -1.15 -9.75
CA ILE A 128 -5.00 -0.53 -8.63
C ILE A 128 -5.97 0.09 -7.61
N GLU A 129 -7.17 0.50 -8.02
CA GLU A 129 -8.19 1.00 -7.11
C GLU A 129 -8.87 -0.12 -6.31
N ASP A 130 -8.80 -1.36 -6.79
CA ASP A 130 -9.29 -2.53 -6.07
C ASP A 130 -8.43 -2.83 -4.82
N LEU A 131 -8.99 -2.51 -3.65
CA LEU A 131 -8.37 -2.77 -2.35
C LEU A 131 -8.73 -4.14 -1.78
N GLU A 132 -9.57 -4.93 -2.45
CA GLU A 132 -9.99 -6.25 -1.98
C GLU A 132 -8.79 -7.18 -1.68
N PRO A 133 -7.71 -7.24 -2.49
CA PRO A 133 -6.54 -8.04 -2.15
C PRO A 133 -5.88 -7.62 -0.82
N LEU A 134 -5.85 -6.31 -0.51
CA LEU A 134 -5.32 -5.81 0.75
C LEU A 134 -6.30 -6.10 1.90
N ALA A 135 -7.60 -5.92 1.69
CA ALA A 135 -8.63 -6.22 2.67
C ALA A 135 -8.63 -7.71 3.06
N ARG A 136 -8.43 -8.61 2.09
CA ARG A 136 -8.27 -10.06 2.36
C ARG A 136 -7.06 -10.36 3.25
N ARG A 137 -5.96 -9.61 3.07
CA ARG A 137 -4.70 -9.82 3.80
C ARG A 137 -4.66 -9.17 5.18
N TYR A 138 -5.19 -7.96 5.31
CA TYR A 138 -5.05 -7.13 6.51
C TYR A 138 -6.37 -6.87 7.26
N GLY A 139 -7.48 -7.38 6.71
CA GLY A 139 -8.83 -7.18 7.24
C GLY A 139 -9.48 -5.90 6.72
N GLN A 140 -10.78 -5.98 6.41
CA GLN A 140 -11.56 -4.84 5.91
C GLN A 140 -11.54 -3.64 6.86
N GLY A 141 -11.67 -3.88 8.18
CA GLY A 141 -11.65 -2.80 9.17
C GLY A 141 -10.34 -1.99 9.17
N SER A 142 -9.20 -2.64 8.92
CA SER A 142 -7.92 -1.94 8.75
C SER A 142 -7.94 -1.05 7.50
N ILE A 143 -8.51 -1.53 6.39
CA ILE A 143 -8.60 -0.75 5.15
C ILE A 143 -9.55 0.44 5.29
N ASP A 144 -10.70 0.23 5.93
CA ASP A 144 -11.68 1.30 6.20
C ASP A 144 -11.06 2.40 7.06
N LEU A 145 -10.30 2.01 8.09
CA LEU A 145 -9.54 2.94 8.93
C LEU A 145 -8.52 3.73 8.10
N LEU A 146 -7.72 3.07 7.27
CA LEU A 146 -6.72 3.76 6.42
C LEU A 146 -7.37 4.71 5.40
N ASN A 147 -8.54 4.36 4.85
CA ASN A 147 -9.28 5.24 3.94
C ASN A 147 -9.68 6.56 4.59
N GLY A 148 -9.97 6.57 5.89
CA GLY A 148 -10.21 7.79 6.66
C GLY A 148 -9.00 8.73 6.75
N HIS A 149 -7.80 8.23 6.47
CA HIS A 149 -6.53 8.97 6.58
C HIS A 149 -5.74 9.00 5.26
N GLU A 150 -6.37 8.68 4.13
CA GLU A 150 -5.69 8.45 2.84
C GLU A 150 -4.71 9.58 2.47
N ASP A 151 -5.17 10.84 2.52
CA ASP A 151 -4.36 11.99 2.10
C ASP A 151 -3.07 12.12 2.91
N ARG A 152 -3.16 11.98 4.24
CA ARG A 152 -2.00 12.02 5.13
C ARG A 152 -1.05 10.86 4.86
N LEU A 153 -1.60 9.65 4.68
CA LEU A 153 -0.81 8.45 4.42
C LEU A 153 -0.06 8.52 3.09
N VAL A 154 -0.69 9.01 2.03
CA VAL A 154 -0.03 9.20 0.74
C VAL A 154 1.04 10.29 0.81
N ALA A 155 0.79 11.38 1.54
CA ALA A 155 1.79 12.43 1.74
C ALA A 155 3.03 11.89 2.50
N LEU A 156 2.82 11.13 3.57
CA LEU A 156 3.90 10.48 4.32
C LEU A 156 4.64 9.45 3.47
N HIS A 157 3.94 8.62 2.70
CA HIS A 157 4.55 7.66 1.78
C HIS A 157 5.47 8.36 0.78
N THR A 158 5.00 9.45 0.17
CA THR A 158 5.78 10.23 -0.81
C THR A 158 7.05 10.82 -0.19
N ARG A 159 6.95 11.39 1.02
CA ARG A 159 8.12 11.90 1.75
C ARG A 159 9.08 10.78 2.11
N MET A 160 8.57 9.64 2.57
CA MET A 160 9.39 8.50 2.93
C MET A 160 10.19 7.95 1.76
N GLN A 161 9.55 7.79 0.59
CA GLN A 161 10.23 7.35 -0.62
C GLN A 161 11.36 8.31 -1.02
N LYS A 162 11.12 9.63 -0.94
CA LYS A 162 12.15 10.64 -1.23
C LYS A 162 13.32 10.58 -0.24
N ALA A 163 13.04 10.47 1.05
CA ALA A 163 14.06 10.43 2.09
C ALA A 163 14.93 9.17 1.99
N LEU A 164 14.30 7.99 1.78
CA LEU A 164 15.01 6.71 1.65
C LEU A 164 15.79 6.55 0.34
N THR A 165 15.49 7.34 -0.69
CA THR A 165 16.28 7.35 -1.93
C THR A 165 17.57 8.17 -1.80
N ARG A 166 17.64 9.07 -0.81
CA ARG A 166 18.78 9.97 -0.56
C ARG A 166 19.72 9.47 0.53
N ALA A 167 19.19 8.69 1.47
CA ALA A 167 19.95 8.10 2.59
C ALA A 167 20.83 6.94 2.14
#